data_AF-A0AAU7UCS6-F1
#
_entry.id   AF-A0AAU7UCS6-F1
#
_cell.length_a   1.000
_cell.length_b   1.000
_cell.length_c   1.000
_cell.angle_alpha   90.00
_cell.angle_beta   90.00
_cell.angle_gamma   90.00
#
_symmetry.space_group_name_H-M   'P 1'
#
loop_
_entity.id
_entity.type
_entity.pdbx_description
1 polymer ?
#
loop_
_entity_poly.entity_id
_entity_poly.type
_entity_poly.pdbx_seq_one_letter_code
_entity_poly.pdbx_strand_id
1 'polypeptide(L)' 'MHDELEAWLARQAHELQLDGAGAEEAAPETLREFSRRVLGELQARGRLTGPEPVGCYAEPRSSNN' A
#
# COMPACT_ATOMS: atom_id res chain seq x y z
N MET A 1 1.46 -15.38 12.06
CA MET A 1 1.53 -13.93 11.75
C MET A 1 1.94 -13.63 10.30
N HIS A 2 2.37 -14.60 9.48
CA HIS A 2 2.60 -14.38 8.03
C HIS A 2 1.27 -14.46 7.22
N ASP A 3 0.28 -15.21 7.71
CA ASP A 3 -1.04 -15.41 7.09
C ASP A 3 -1.79 -14.14 6.70
N GLU A 4 -1.78 -13.11 7.55
CA GLU A 4 -2.64 -11.95 7.32
C GLU A 4 -2.13 -11.07 6.17
N LEU A 5 -0.80 -10.95 6.02
CA LEU A 5 -0.19 -10.26 4.89
C LEU A 5 -0.38 -11.06 3.60
N GLU A 6 -0.21 -12.39 3.68
CA GLU A 6 -0.40 -13.28 2.53
C GLU A 6 -1.85 -13.23 2.02
N ALA A 7 -2.84 -13.34 2.91
CA ALA A 7 -4.25 -13.21 2.58
C ALA A 7 -4.59 -11.83 2.00
N TRP A 8 -3.99 -10.76 2.54
CA TRP A 8 -4.18 -9.42 2.02
C TRP A 8 -3.60 -9.26 0.61
N LEU A 9 -2.39 -9.78 0.35
CA LEU A 9 -1.76 -9.77 -0.97
C LEU A 9 -2.59 -10.54 -2.00
N ALA A 10 -3.06 -11.73 -1.64
CA ALA A 10 -3.92 -12.54 -2.50
C ALA A 10 -5.22 -11.80 -2.86
N ARG A 11 -5.83 -11.10 -1.89
CA ARG A 11 -7.01 -10.25 -2.15
C ARG A 11 -6.70 -9.12 -3.13
N GLN A 12 -5.60 -8.39 -2.93
CA GLN A 12 -5.23 -7.30 -3.83
C GLN A 12 -4.92 -7.77 -5.25
N ALA A 13 -4.27 -8.92 -5.39
CA ALA A 13 -4.03 -9.54 -6.68
C ALA A 13 -5.34 -9.92 -7.37
N HIS A 14 -6.27 -10.52 -6.62
CA HIS A 14 -7.59 -10.91 -7.13
C HIS A 14 -8.43 -9.71 -7.58
N GLU A 15 -8.48 -8.63 -6.79
CA GLU A 15 -9.24 -7.42 -7.15
C GLU A 15 -8.73 -6.74 -8.43
N LEU A 16 -7.44 -6.91 -8.75
CA LEU A 16 -6.82 -6.37 -9.95
C LEU A 16 -6.70 -7.38 -11.09
N GLN A 17 -7.30 -8.58 -10.92
CA GLN A 17 -7.22 -9.68 -11.88
C GLN A 17 -5.77 -10.05 -12.24
N LEU A 18 -4.87 -9.91 -11.27
CA LEU A 18 -3.46 -10.27 -11.37
C LEU A 18 -3.26 -11.68 -10.82
N ASP A 19 -3.84 -12.68 -11.49
CA ASP A 19 -3.44 -14.07 -11.26
C ASP A 19 -2.10 -14.37 -11.96
N GLY A 20 -1.52 -15.54 -11.68
CA GLY A 20 -0.16 -15.90 -12.13
C GLY A 20 0.05 -15.86 -13.65
N ALA A 21 -1.02 -15.94 -14.46
CA ALA A 21 -0.96 -15.72 -15.90
C ALA A 21 -1.36 -14.28 -16.27
N GLY A 22 -2.34 -13.70 -15.57
CA GLY A 22 -2.82 -12.34 -15.80
C GLY A 22 -1.78 -11.24 -15.59
N ALA A 23 -0.74 -11.46 -14.79
CA ALA A 23 0.27 -10.42 -14.52
C ALA A 23 1.14 -10.05 -15.74
N GLU A 24 1.44 -11.00 -16.64
CA GLU A 24 2.24 -10.72 -17.85
C GLU A 24 1.45 -9.98 -18.92
N GLU A 25 0.13 -10.22 -18.98
CA GLU A 25 -0.78 -9.60 -19.93
C GLU A 25 -1.45 -8.33 -19.35
N ALA A 26 -1.24 -8.05 -18.07
CA ALA A 26 -1.85 -6.91 -17.39
C ALA A 26 -1.36 -5.58 -17.95
N ALA A 27 -2.29 -4.62 -18.01
CA ALA A 27 -1.93 -3.26 -18.35
C ALA A 27 -0.87 -2.72 -17.35
N PRO A 28 0.12 -1.94 -17.81
CA PRO A 28 1.14 -1.34 -16.94
C PRO A 28 0.56 -0.52 -15.78
N GLU A 29 -0.62 0.07 -15.99
CA GLU A 29 -1.35 0.84 -14.98
C GLU A 29 -1.85 -0.06 -13.84
N THR A 30 -2.34 -1.25 -14.15
CA THR A 30 -2.78 -2.27 -13.18
C THR A 30 -1.61 -2.74 -12.32
N LEU A 31 -0.47 -3.03 -12.96
CA LEU A 31 0.76 -3.43 -12.26
C LEU A 31 1.30 -2.30 -11.38
N ARG A 32 1.26 -1.06 -11.86
CA ARG A 32 1.63 0.12 -11.08
C ARG A 32 0.71 0.30 -9.87
N GLU A 33 -0.59 0.12 -10.04
CA GLU A 33 -1.54 0.23 -8.95
C GLU A 33 -1.30 -0.84 -7.87
N PHE A 34 -1.14 -2.10 -8.28
CA PHE A 34 -0.80 -3.19 -7.36
C PHE A 34 0.48 -2.88 -6.58
N SER A 35 1.55 -2.48 -7.30
CA SER A 35 2.84 -2.11 -6.71
C SER A 35 2.68 -0.98 -5.69
N ARG A 36 1.91 0.07 -6.01
CA ARG A 36 1.64 1.18 -5.09
C ARG A 36 0.96 0.71 -3.81
N ARG A 37 -0.06 -0.16 -3.91
CA ARG A 37 -0.78 -0.70 -2.75
C ARG A 37 0.15 -1.54 -1.87
N VAL A 38 0.89 -2.47 -2.46
CA VAL A 38 1.82 -3.36 -1.74
C VAL A 38 2.92 -2.57 -1.04
N LEU A 39 3.57 -1.65 -1.74
CA LEU A 39 4.64 -0.83 -1.17
C LEU A 39 4.12 0.05 -0.03
N GLY A 40 2.90 0.58 -0.13
CA GLY A 40 2.27 1.35 0.94
C GLY A 40 1.98 0.51 2.19
N GLU A 41 1.44 -0.69 2.03
CA GLU A 41 1.17 -1.61 3.14
C GLU A 41 2.47 -2.07 3.84
N LEU A 42 3.51 -2.37 3.06
CA LEU A 42 4.82 -2.73 3.61
C LEU A 42 5.47 -1.57 4.38
N GLN A 43 5.29 -0.33 3.92
CA GLN A 43 5.72 0.86 4.67
C GLN A 43 4.94 1.02 5.98
N ALA A 44 3.61 0.89 5.95
CA ALA A 44 2.76 0.98 7.13
C ALA A 44 3.11 -0.08 8.20
N ARG A 45 3.59 -1.25 7.76
CA ARG A 45 4.08 -2.33 8.62
C ARG A 45 5.55 -2.18 9.04
N GLY A 46 6.21 -1.08 8.67
CA GLY A 46 7.61 -0.79 8.99
C GLY A 46 8.61 -1.72 8.29
N ARG A 47 8.22 -2.35 7.18
CA ARG A 47 9.06 -3.29 6.40
C ARG A 47 9.84 -2.62 5.28
N LEU A 48 9.43 -1.43 4.86
CA LEU A 48 10.13 -0.61 3.90
C LEU A 48 10.28 0.80 4.44
N THR A 49 11.43 1.40 4.18
CA THR A 49 11.63 2.84 4.37
C THR A 49 10.88 3.58 3.27
N GLY A 50 9.84 4.29 3.66
CA GLY A 50 9.08 5.18 2.78
C GLY A 50 9.58 6.61 2.83
N PRO A 51 9.12 7.50 1.92
CA PRO A 51 9.15 8.92 2.23
C PRO A 51 8.46 9.10 3.59
N GLU A 52 9.10 9.85 4.49
CA GLU A 52 8.57 10.09 5.83
C GLU A 52 7.10 10.50 5.71
N PRO A 53 6.18 9.94 6.52
CA PRO A 53 4.82 10.43 6.52
C PRO A 53 4.91 11.92 6.77
N VAL A 54 4.34 12.73 5.86
CA VAL A 54 4.25 14.18 6.03
C VAL A 54 3.77 14.40 7.45
N GLY A 55 4.68 14.88 8.31
CA GLY A 55 4.42 15.02 9.73
C GLY A 55 3.09 15.71 9.89
N CYS A 56 2.23 15.17 10.76
CA CYS A 56 0.97 15.80 11.11
C CYS A 56 1.23 17.28 11.46
N TYR A 57 1.03 18.18 10.50
CA TYR A 57 0.82 19.59 10.75
C TYR A 57 -0.58 19.71 11.35
N ALA A 58 -0.77 19.14 12.54
CA ALA A 58 -1.79 19.63 13.43
C ALA A 58 -1.28 21.00 13.89
N GLU A 59 -1.68 22.06 13.18
CA GLU A 59 -1.51 23.42 13.66
C GLU A 59 -2.09 23.49 15.09
N PRO A 60 -1.31 23.92 16.09
CA PRO A 60 -1.87 24.12 17.43
C PRO A 60 -2.98 25.16 17.30
N ARG A 61 -4.21 24.78 17.68
CA ARG A 61 -5.27 25.77 17.84
C ARG A 61 -4.80 26.74 18.92
N SER A 62 -4.53 27.98 18.53
CA SER A 62 -4.24 29.09 19.44
C SER A 62 -5.38 29.19 20.46
N SER A 63 -5.19 28.61 21.64
CA SER A 63 -6.09 28.79 22.76
C SER A 63 -5.54 29.92 23.62
N ASN A 64 -5.89 31.14 23.22
CA ASN A 64 -5.79 32.31 24.09
C ASN A 64 -7.09 32.42 24.90
N ASN A 65 -7.05 31.96 26.16
CA ASN A 65 -7.67 32.63 27.31
C ASN A 65 -7.26 31.95 28.61
#